data_AF-A0A660UGL6-F1
#
_entry.id   AF-A0A660UGL6-F1
#
_cell.length_a   1.000
_cell.length_b   1.000
_cell.length_c   1.000
_cell.angle_alpha   90.00
_cell.angle_beta   90.00
_cell.angle_gamma   90.00
#
_symmetry.space_group_name_H-M   'P 1'
#
loop_
_entity.id
_entity.type
_entity.pdbx_description
1 polymer ?
#
loop_
_entity_poly.entity_id
_entity_poly.type
_entity_poly.pdbx_seq_one_letter_code
_entity_poly.pdbx_strand_id
1 'polypeptide(L)'
;MSCVLVGLVVLLCVSAAGAETSQMSVPAVKTILIERKISETAQGCIDCHLDESGGMVADWAKSRHAHANVTCIDCHAAGPADADICKKHLDWEKTPVTAIVSPKDCSRCHPAEAAEYAKSKHANTLEIVWKIDPWMNHGLNNS
;
A
#
# COMPACT_ATOMS: atom_id res chain seq x y z
N MET A 1 48.52 -71.34 -8.50
CA MET A 1 48.88 -70.60 -9.72
C MET A 1 47.66 -70.58 -10.62
N SER A 2 47.25 -69.37 -11.01
CA SER A 2 46.27 -69.03 -12.07
C SER A 2 44.77 -68.98 -11.77
N CYS A 3 44.19 -67.95 -12.41
CA CYS A 3 42.78 -67.72 -12.78
C CYS A 3 41.89 -66.86 -11.86
N VAL A 4 42.10 -65.56 -12.00
CA VAL A 4 41.10 -64.50 -12.26
C VAL A 4 39.81 -65.02 -12.91
N LEU A 5 38.64 -64.51 -12.50
CA LEU A 5 37.49 -64.05 -13.34
C LEU A 5 36.29 -63.78 -12.41
N VAL A 6 36.03 -62.52 -12.04
CA VAL A 6 35.04 -61.64 -12.69
C VAL A 6 33.61 -62.22 -12.61
N GLY A 7 32.95 -61.96 -11.49
CA GLY A 7 31.51 -62.20 -11.28
C GLY A 7 30.84 -60.87 -10.97
N LEU A 8 30.30 -60.25 -12.01
CA LEU A 8 29.57 -58.99 -12.08
C LEU A 8 28.40 -58.93 -11.05
N VAL A 9 28.64 -58.39 -9.85
CA VAL A 9 27.57 -58.01 -8.92
C VAL A 9 27.07 -56.62 -9.32
N VAL A 10 26.09 -56.59 -10.23
CA VAL A 10 25.30 -55.38 -10.51
C VAL A 10 24.36 -55.14 -9.33
N LEU A 11 24.90 -54.56 -8.25
CA LEU A 11 24.13 -53.99 -7.16
C LEU A 11 23.70 -52.58 -7.59
N LEU A 12 22.62 -52.48 -8.36
CA LEU A 12 22.04 -51.21 -8.77
C LEU A 12 21.25 -50.63 -7.58
N CYS A 13 21.97 -49.85 -6.79
CA CYS A 13 21.49 -49.02 -5.69
C CYS A 13 20.40 -48.05 -6.19
N VAL A 14 19.15 -48.28 -5.79
CA VAL A 14 18.10 -47.25 -5.85
C VAL A 14 18.28 -46.38 -4.61
N SER A 15 19.03 -45.29 -4.76
CA SER A 15 19.17 -44.27 -3.72
C SER A 15 17.87 -43.48 -3.59
N ALA A 16 17.21 -43.61 -2.43
CA ALA A 16 16.11 -42.72 -2.04
C ALA A 16 16.67 -41.31 -1.84
N ALA A 17 16.41 -40.41 -2.78
CA ALA A 17 16.68 -38.98 -2.62
C ALA A 17 15.65 -38.40 -1.64
N GLY A 18 16.03 -38.31 -0.36
CA GLY A 18 15.32 -37.50 0.62
C GLY A 18 15.49 -36.02 0.27
N ALA A 19 14.38 -35.31 0.07
CA ALA A 19 14.39 -33.87 -0.08
C ALA A 19 14.64 -33.23 1.30
N GLU A 20 15.83 -32.68 1.51
CA GLU A 20 16.15 -31.88 2.69
C GLU A 20 15.56 -30.48 2.54
N THR A 21 14.51 -30.17 3.31
CA THR A 21 13.98 -28.80 3.41
C THR A 21 14.93 -27.95 4.25
N SER A 22 15.64 -27.02 3.60
CA SER A 22 16.46 -26.03 4.26
C SER A 22 15.58 -25.01 5.00
N GLN A 23 15.58 -25.09 6.34
CA GLN A 23 14.97 -24.08 7.21
C GLN A 23 15.87 -22.83 7.26
N MET A 24 15.48 -21.77 6.56
CA MET A 24 16.11 -20.46 6.69
C MET A 24 15.62 -19.78 7.98
N SER A 25 16.53 -19.62 8.95
CA SER A 25 16.28 -18.82 10.15
C SER A 25 16.39 -17.33 9.83
N VAL A 26 15.28 -16.60 9.88
CA VAL A 26 15.28 -15.13 9.75
C VAL A 26 15.73 -14.51 11.08
N PRO A 27 16.76 -13.64 11.11
CA PRO A 27 17.21 -13.00 12.34
C PRO A 27 16.14 -12.04 12.89
N ALA A 28 16.05 -11.95 14.22
CA ALA A 28 15.10 -11.07 14.90
C ALA A 28 15.38 -9.60 14.55
N VAL A 29 14.40 -8.95 13.92
CA VAL A 29 14.45 -7.52 13.58
C VAL A 29 14.43 -6.72 14.89
N LYS A 30 15.52 -5.98 15.15
CA LYS A 30 15.57 -5.00 16.24
C LYS A 30 14.63 -3.85 15.89
N THR A 31 13.53 -3.71 16.63
CA THR A 31 12.56 -2.63 16.42
C THR A 31 13.12 -1.36 17.05
N ILE A 32 13.51 -0.38 16.23
CA ILE A 32 13.79 0.99 16.70
C ILE A 32 12.44 1.68 16.84
N LEU A 33 12.01 1.93 18.07
CA LEU A 33 10.76 2.64 18.34
C LEU A 33 11.07 4.14 18.37
N ILE A 34 10.80 4.81 17.25
CA ILE A 34 10.86 6.28 17.19
C ILE A 34 9.52 6.80 17.69
N GLU A 35 9.48 7.25 18.93
CA GLU A 35 8.28 7.84 19.50
C GLU A 35 8.14 9.29 19.01
N ARG A 36 7.30 9.47 17.99
CA ARG A 36 6.86 10.80 17.56
C ARG A 36 5.54 11.11 18.24
N LYS A 37 5.47 12.25 18.92
CA LYS A 37 4.22 12.74 19.50
C LYS A 37 3.23 13.06 18.37
N ILE A 38 2.00 12.58 18.48
CA ILE A 38 0.87 13.00 17.64
C ILE A 38 0.63 14.50 17.86
N SER A 39 0.46 15.27 16.78
CA SER A 39 0.21 16.71 16.88
C SER A 39 -1.18 16.98 17.45
N GLU A 40 -1.39 18.17 18.04
CA GLU A 40 -2.69 18.55 18.58
C GLU A 40 -3.79 18.52 17.52
N THR A 41 -3.49 19.00 16.30
CA THR A 41 -4.41 18.91 15.16
C THR A 41 -4.76 17.46 14.83
N ALA A 42 -3.77 16.57 14.74
CA ALA A 42 -4.02 15.16 14.46
C ALA A 42 -4.83 14.48 15.56
N GLN A 43 -4.58 14.81 16.83
CA GLN A 43 -5.35 14.29 17.95
C GLN A 43 -6.81 14.76 17.87
N GLY A 44 -7.05 16.03 17.56
CA GLY A 44 -8.41 16.56 17.35
C GLY A 44 -9.16 15.86 16.22
N CYS A 45 -8.45 15.53 15.12
CA CYS A 45 -9.03 14.71 14.05
C CYS A 45 -9.45 13.33 14.57
N ILE A 46 -8.57 12.64 15.30
CA ILE A 46 -8.81 11.28 15.82
C ILE A 46 -10.00 11.29 16.78
N ASP A 47 -10.04 12.23 17.73
CA ASP A 47 -11.07 12.26 18.76
C ASP A 47 -12.46 12.50 18.15
N CYS A 48 -12.59 13.52 17.29
CA CYS A 48 -13.88 13.82 16.63
C CYS A 48 -14.33 12.69 15.69
N HIS A 49 -13.40 12.15 14.88
CA HIS A 49 -13.77 11.08 13.94
C HIS A 49 -13.99 9.72 14.60
N LEU A 50 -13.51 9.51 15.82
CA LEU A 50 -13.83 8.32 16.60
C LEU A 50 -15.32 8.28 16.94
N ASP A 51 -15.90 9.43 17.28
CA ASP A 51 -17.32 9.58 17.61
C ASP A 51 -18.20 9.54 16.36
N GLU A 52 -17.84 10.29 15.32
CA GLU A 52 -18.65 10.38 14.09
C GLU A 52 -18.52 9.14 13.20
N SER A 53 -17.36 8.48 13.25
CA SER A 53 -16.98 7.48 12.25
C SER A 53 -15.91 6.50 12.73
N GLY A 54 -16.06 5.94 13.92
CA GLY A 54 -15.03 5.11 14.58
C GLY A 54 -14.46 3.95 13.75
N GLY A 55 -15.19 3.44 12.75
CA GLY A 55 -14.67 2.47 11.80
C GLY A 55 -13.45 2.97 11.01
N MET A 56 -13.45 4.24 10.55
CA MET A 56 -12.30 4.78 9.80
C MET A 56 -11.06 4.90 10.69
N VAL A 57 -11.27 5.31 11.95
CA VAL A 57 -10.18 5.46 12.92
C VAL A 57 -9.61 4.09 13.28
N ALA A 58 -10.47 3.08 13.42
CA ALA A 58 -10.04 1.70 13.67
C ALA A 58 -9.22 1.12 12.51
N ASP A 59 -9.58 1.42 11.26
CA ASP A 59 -8.83 0.99 10.08
C ASP A 59 -7.48 1.69 9.98
N TRP A 60 -7.46 3.02 10.19
CA TRP A 60 -6.21 3.78 10.27
C TRP A 60 -5.29 3.23 11.36
N ALA A 61 -5.80 3.01 12.58
CA ALA A 61 -5.00 2.55 13.73
C ALA A 61 -4.32 1.20 13.49
N LYS A 62 -4.90 0.33 12.65
CA LYS A 62 -4.31 -0.97 12.26
C LYS A 62 -3.30 -0.87 11.11
N SER A 63 -3.25 0.25 10.40
CA SER A 63 -2.44 0.46 9.21
C SER A 63 -0.95 0.66 9.53
N ARG A 64 -0.07 0.50 8.53
CA ARG A 64 1.35 0.82 8.67
C ARG A 64 1.60 2.33 8.78
N HIS A 65 0.71 3.16 8.25
CA HIS A 65 0.78 4.60 8.41
C HIS A 65 0.60 5.02 9.87
N ALA A 66 -0.36 4.46 10.60
CA ALA A 66 -0.48 4.72 12.03
C ALA A 66 0.75 4.26 12.82
N HIS A 67 1.28 3.05 12.52
CA HIS A 67 2.52 2.57 13.15
C HIS A 67 3.73 3.48 12.86
N ALA A 68 3.76 4.15 11.71
CA ALA A 68 4.78 5.12 11.33
C ALA A 68 4.44 6.56 11.76
N ASN A 69 3.37 6.76 12.53
CA ASN A 69 2.88 8.05 12.99
C ASN A 69 2.55 9.04 11.85
N VAL A 70 2.08 8.51 10.72
CA VAL A 70 1.39 9.25 9.66
C VAL A 70 -0.10 9.29 10.02
N THR A 71 -0.60 10.49 10.23
CA THR A 71 -1.91 10.80 10.81
C THR A 71 -2.88 11.29 9.75
N CYS A 72 -4.14 11.53 10.15
CA CYS A 72 -5.21 12.02 9.26
C CYS A 72 -4.75 13.27 8.48
N ILE A 73 -4.19 14.26 9.19
CA ILE A 73 -3.86 15.56 8.61
C ILE A 73 -2.64 15.51 7.67
N ASP A 74 -1.78 14.50 7.80
CA ASP A 74 -0.61 14.35 6.93
C ASP A 74 -1.01 14.05 5.47
N CYS A 75 -2.15 13.37 5.27
CA CYS A 75 -2.71 13.08 3.96
C CYS A 75 -3.84 14.04 3.56
N HIS A 76 -4.68 14.46 4.51
CA HIS A 76 -5.90 15.20 4.22
C HIS A 76 -5.73 16.72 4.22
N ALA A 77 -4.63 17.28 4.73
CA ALA A 77 -4.43 18.73 4.76
C ALA A 77 -4.56 19.32 3.35
N ALA A 78 -5.39 20.35 3.21
CA ALA A 78 -5.56 21.10 1.97
C ALA A 78 -5.13 22.55 2.17
N GLY A 79 -4.34 23.06 1.24
CA GLY A 79 -3.91 24.44 1.17
C GLY A 79 -4.94 25.34 0.48
N PRO A 80 -4.84 26.67 0.62
CA PRO A 80 -5.81 27.62 0.05
C PRO A 80 -5.93 27.57 -1.49
N ALA A 81 -4.94 27.02 -2.18
CA ALA A 81 -4.93 26.88 -3.63
C ALA A 81 -5.54 25.55 -4.11
N ASP A 82 -5.85 24.62 -3.20
CA ASP A 82 -6.39 23.31 -3.54
C ASP A 82 -7.88 23.44 -3.89
N ALA A 83 -8.24 23.01 -5.09
CA ALA A 83 -9.61 23.14 -5.60
C ALA A 83 -10.61 22.20 -4.91
N ASP A 84 -10.11 21.16 -4.25
CA ASP A 84 -10.86 20.09 -3.61
C ASP A 84 -10.99 20.24 -2.09
N ILE A 85 -10.74 21.44 -1.54
CA ILE A 85 -11.05 21.74 -0.14
C ILE A 85 -12.52 21.37 0.16
N CYS A 86 -12.72 20.54 1.18
CA CYS A 86 -14.02 20.18 1.70
C CYS A 86 -14.61 21.35 2.49
N LYS A 87 -15.33 22.24 1.78
CA LYS A 87 -15.99 23.40 2.39
C LYS A 87 -16.93 23.03 3.53
N LYS A 88 -17.60 21.87 3.43
CA LYS A 88 -18.51 21.40 4.47
C LYS A 88 -17.78 21.09 5.77
N HIS A 89 -16.55 20.54 5.70
CA HIS A 89 -15.74 20.27 6.90
C HIS A 89 -15.52 21.53 7.76
N LEU A 90 -15.43 22.69 7.09
CA LEU A 90 -15.24 24.00 7.73
C LEU A 90 -16.42 24.44 8.61
N ASP A 91 -17.58 23.80 8.50
CA ASP A 91 -18.73 24.09 9.37
C ASP A 91 -18.48 23.57 10.80
N TRP A 92 -17.71 22.50 10.96
CA TRP A 92 -17.40 21.88 12.26
C TRP A 92 -15.99 22.23 12.76
N GLU A 93 -15.00 22.18 11.88
CA GLU A 93 -13.60 22.41 12.22
C GLU A 93 -12.90 23.26 11.17
N LYS A 94 -12.18 24.30 11.61
CA LYS A 94 -11.63 25.32 10.69
C LYS A 94 -10.37 24.88 9.96
N THR A 95 -9.80 23.75 10.35
CA THR A 95 -8.67 23.13 9.65
C THR A 95 -9.10 22.73 8.23
N PRO A 96 -8.49 23.30 7.16
CA PRO A 96 -8.84 22.97 5.78
C PRO A 96 -8.32 21.59 5.40
N VAL A 97 -9.22 20.77 4.88
CA VAL A 97 -8.93 19.39 4.47
C VAL A 97 -9.58 19.07 3.13
N THR A 98 -9.03 18.09 2.40
CA THR A 98 -9.70 17.41 1.28
C THR A 98 -10.23 16.06 1.75
N ALA A 99 -11.39 15.65 1.24
CA ALA A 99 -11.88 14.29 1.44
C ALA A 99 -11.22 13.28 0.49
N ILE A 100 -10.61 13.76 -0.60
CA ILE A 100 -10.03 12.92 -1.65
C ILE A 100 -8.52 13.06 -1.61
N VAL A 101 -7.85 12.07 -1.04
CA VAL A 101 -6.39 11.97 -1.08
C VAL A 101 -5.99 11.44 -2.45
N SER A 102 -5.29 12.27 -3.22
CA SER A 102 -4.85 11.97 -4.59
C SER A 102 -3.46 11.32 -4.61
N PRO A 103 -3.02 10.74 -5.75
CA PRO A 103 -1.64 10.28 -5.90
C PRO A 103 -0.59 11.39 -5.68
N LYS A 104 -0.94 12.66 -5.85
CA LYS A 104 -0.04 13.79 -5.58
C LYS A 104 0.26 13.93 -4.08
N ASP A 105 -0.72 13.69 -3.22
CA ASP A 105 -0.55 13.75 -1.77
C ASP A 105 0.40 12.65 -1.29
N CYS A 106 0.22 11.43 -1.82
CA CYS A 106 1.11 10.30 -1.57
C CYS A 106 2.56 10.61 -1.99
N SER A 107 2.75 11.34 -3.09
CA SER A 107 4.06 11.62 -3.69
C SER A 107 5.00 12.43 -2.80
N ARG A 108 4.47 13.13 -1.78
CA ARG A 108 5.27 13.84 -0.78
C ARG A 108 6.21 12.91 -0.02
N CYS A 109 5.80 11.67 0.20
CA CYS A 109 6.60 10.64 0.89
C CYS A 109 6.97 9.47 -0.03
N HIS A 110 6.15 9.18 -1.06
CA HIS A 110 6.30 8.08 -2.01
C HIS A 110 6.46 8.59 -3.47
N PRO A 111 7.50 9.38 -3.77
CA PRO A 111 7.64 9.99 -5.10
C PRO A 111 7.95 8.97 -6.20
N ALA A 112 8.64 7.88 -5.88
CA ALA A 112 8.97 6.84 -6.84
C ALA A 112 7.72 6.08 -7.29
N GLU A 113 6.93 5.59 -6.31
CA GLU A 113 5.69 4.86 -6.56
C GLU A 113 4.65 5.73 -7.26
N ALA A 114 4.56 7.01 -6.89
CA ALA A 114 3.69 7.96 -7.60
C ALA A 114 4.12 8.14 -9.07
N ALA A 115 5.42 8.22 -9.35
CA ALA A 115 5.94 8.34 -10.71
C ALA A 115 5.73 7.05 -11.53
N GLU A 116 5.83 5.88 -10.91
CA GLU A 116 5.51 4.59 -11.53
C GLU A 116 4.01 4.50 -11.84
N TYR A 117 3.15 4.80 -10.87
CA TYR A 117 1.70 4.80 -11.03
C TYR A 117 1.26 5.74 -12.14
N ALA A 118 1.81 6.96 -12.20
CA ALA A 118 1.47 7.97 -13.20
C ALA A 118 1.69 7.51 -14.65
N LYS A 119 2.62 6.56 -14.88
CA LYS A 119 2.90 5.98 -16.20
C LYS A 119 2.01 4.77 -16.53
N SER A 120 1.24 4.27 -15.56
CA SER A 120 0.43 3.07 -15.72
C SER A 120 -0.86 3.33 -16.51
N LYS A 121 -1.46 2.26 -17.06
CA LYS A 121 -2.80 2.34 -17.66
C LYS A 121 -3.86 2.73 -16.63
N HIS A 122 -3.74 2.29 -15.38
CA HIS A 122 -4.69 2.64 -14.32
C HIS A 122 -4.82 4.15 -14.15
N ALA A 123 -3.69 4.86 -14.06
CA ALA A 123 -3.66 6.32 -13.95
C ALA A 123 -4.23 7.04 -15.19
N ASN A 124 -4.10 6.42 -16.38
CA ASN A 124 -4.48 7.02 -17.66
C ASN A 124 -5.76 6.39 -18.25
N THR A 125 -6.55 5.67 -17.46
CA THR A 125 -7.70 4.90 -17.95
C THR A 125 -8.69 5.80 -18.68
N LEU A 126 -9.02 6.95 -18.09
CA LEU A 126 -9.97 7.89 -18.70
C LEU A 126 -9.45 8.39 -20.06
N GLU A 127 -8.19 8.80 -20.14
CA GLU A 127 -7.60 9.25 -21.41
C GLU A 127 -7.64 8.15 -22.48
N ILE A 128 -7.32 6.91 -22.10
CA ILE A 128 -7.33 5.77 -23.02
C ILE A 128 -8.75 5.49 -23.50
N VAL A 129 -9.72 5.37 -22.57
CA VAL A 129 -11.12 5.08 -22.88
C VAL A 129 -11.68 6.10 -23.87
N TRP A 130 -11.48 7.40 -23.63
CA TRP A 130 -11.97 8.45 -24.53
C TRP A 130 -11.26 8.47 -25.90
N LYS A 131 -10.11 7.82 -26.04
CA LYS A 131 -9.42 7.68 -27.34
C LYS A 131 -9.89 6.46 -28.14
N ILE A 132 -10.25 5.37 -27.47
CA ILE A 132 -10.40 4.07 -28.14
C ILE A 132 -11.78 3.44 -28.03
N ASP A 133 -12.63 3.89 -27.10
CA ASP A 133 -13.91 3.24 -26.81
C ASP A 133 -15.07 3.95 -27.57
N PRO A 134 -15.63 3.35 -28.63
CA PRO A 134 -16.70 3.97 -29.41
C PRO A 134 -18.00 4.11 -28.62
N TRP A 135 -18.25 3.24 -27.64
CA TRP A 135 -19.45 3.27 -26.83
C TRP A 135 -19.46 4.51 -25.93
N MET A 136 -18.35 4.74 -25.23
CA MET A 136 -18.14 5.93 -24.40
C MET A 136 -18.13 7.19 -25.27
N ASN A 137 -17.40 7.18 -26.39
CA ASN A 137 -17.27 8.34 -27.28
C ASN A 137 -18.59 8.80 -27.91
N HIS A 138 -19.52 7.88 -28.17
CA HIS A 138 -20.85 8.21 -28.68
C HIS A 138 -21.87 8.53 -27.57
N GLY A 139 -21.42 8.63 -26.31
CA GLY A 139 -22.27 9.02 -25.18
C GLY A 139 -23.32 7.98 -24.79
N LEU A 140 -23.09 6.70 -25.12
CA LEU A 140 -24.04 5.60 -24.85
C LEU A 140 -24.01 5.13 -23.38
N ASN A 141 -23.26 5.82 -22.52
CA ASN A 141 -23.02 5.48 -21.11
C ASN A 141 -23.85 6.26 -20.09
N ASN A 142 -24.70 7.19 -20.53
CA ASN A 142 -25.47 8.08 -19.65
C ASN A 142 -26.98 7.78 -19.73
N SER A 143 -27.37 6.52 -19.51
CA SER A 143 -28.80 6.11 -19.41
C SER A 143 -29.46 6.69 -18.17
#